data_AF-A0A0C9ZU48-F1
#
_entry.id   AF-A0A0C9ZU48-F1
#
_cell.length_a   1.000
_cell.length_b   1.000
_cell.length_c   1.000
_cell.angle_alpha   90.00
_cell.angle_beta   90.00
_cell.angle_gamma   90.00
#
_symmetry.space_group_name_H-M   'P 1'
#
loop_
_entity.id
_entity.type
_entity.pdbx_description
1 polymer ?
#
loop_
_entity_poly.entity_id
_entity_poly.type
_entity_poly.pdbx_seq_one_letter_code
_entity_poly.pdbx_strand_id
1 'polypeptide(L)' 'LQAACGCISHTADIWSDHNRHPFLAMTVHWIAEEAGTGSLRLRSALLAFHQICGSHTGKSLAKTILYLLD' A
#
# COMPACT_ATOMS: atom_id res chain seq x y z
N LEU A 1 16.50 9.26 -10.34
CA LEU A 1 15.05 9.51 -10.49
C LEU A 1 14.49 8.90 -11.78
N GLN A 2 15.15 9.02 -12.94
CA GLN A 2 14.67 8.39 -14.17
C GLN A 2 14.54 6.85 -14.07
N ALA A 3 15.47 6.18 -13.37
CA ALA A 3 15.38 4.76 -13.04
C ALA A 3 14.28 4.38 -12.02
N ALA A 4 13.61 5.36 -11.40
CA ALA A 4 12.51 5.14 -10.47
C ALA A 4 11.13 5.32 -11.12
N CYS A 5 11.08 5.86 -12.35
CA CYS A 5 9.83 5.99 -13.09
C CYS A 5 9.34 4.58 -13.48
N GLY A 6 8.11 4.25 -13.10
CA GLY A 6 7.54 2.90 -13.27
C GLY A 6 7.82 1.92 -12.12
N CYS A 7 8.68 2.26 -11.16
CA CYS A 7 8.81 1.48 -9.93
C CYS A 7 7.65 1.80 -8.97
N ILE A 8 6.97 0.76 -8.50
CA ILE A 8 5.90 0.88 -7.50
C ILE A 8 6.43 0.32 -6.18
N SER A 9 6.37 1.13 -5.13
CA SER A 9 6.50 0.67 -3.75
C SER A 9 5.13 0.73 -3.07
N HIS A 10 4.97 0.03 -1.95
CA HIS A 10 3.78 0.17 -1.13
C HIS A 10 4.15 0.22 0.34
N THR A 11 3.32 0.90 1.12
CA THR A 11 3.27 0.77 2.57
C THR A 11 2.05 -0.06 2.97
N ALA A 12 2.14 -0.71 4.11
CA ALA A 12 1.01 -1.37 4.76
C ALA A 12 0.94 -0.83 6.20
N ASP A 13 -0.03 0.04 6.45
CA ASP A 13 -0.30 0.58 7.77
C ASP A 13 -1.28 -0.34 8.47
N ILE A 14 -0.90 -0.82 9.66
CA ILE A 14 -1.71 -1.76 10.45
C ILE A 14 -1.96 -1.14 11.83
N TRP A 15 -3.22 -1.10 12.22
CA TRP A 15 -3.62 -0.57 13.52
C TRP A 15 -4.87 -1.29 14.03
N SER A 16 -5.20 -1.08 15.31
CA SER A 16 -6.48 -1.49 15.87
C SER A 16 -7.31 -0.24 16.18
N ASP A 17 -8.62 -0.31 15.94
CA ASP A 17 -9.54 0.75 16.38
C ASP A 17 -9.79 0.69 17.90
N HIS A 18 -10.65 1.58 18.41
CA HIS A 18 -11.00 1.62 19.82
C HIS A 18 -11.68 0.33 20.33
N ASN A 19 -12.38 -0.39 19.44
CA ASN A 19 -13.04 -1.66 19.72
C ASN A 19 -12.11 -2.87 19.52
N ARG A 20 -10.81 -2.62 19.29
CA ARG A 20 -9.77 -3.63 19.03
C ARG A 20 -10.02 -4.43 17.75
N HIS A 21 -10.73 -3.87 16.79
CA HIS A 21 -10.79 -4.41 15.44
C HIS A 21 -9.51 -4.02 14.68
N PRO A 22 -8.75 -5.01 14.19
CA PRO A 22 -7.50 -4.73 13.48
C PRO A 22 -7.80 -4.43 12.01
N PHE A 23 -7.19 -3.37 11.50
CA PHE A 23 -7.31 -2.91 10.12
C PHE A 23 -5.94 -2.83 9.46
N LEU A 24 -5.95 -2.94 8.14
CA LEU A 24 -4.81 -2.79 7.27
C LEU A 24 -5.19 -1.87 6.12
N ALA A 25 -4.41 -0.81 5.91
CA ALA A 25 -4.46 0.02 4.72
C ALA A 25 -3.18 -0.17 3.91
N MET A 26 -3.32 -0.43 2.62
CA MET A 26 -2.20 -0.46 1.69
C MET A 26 -2.23 0.77 0.80
N THR A 27 -1.14 1.52 0.81
CA THR A 27 -0.95 2.67 -0.08
C THR A 27 0.19 2.38 -1.03
N VAL A 28 -0.08 2.44 -2.33
CA VAL A 28 0.97 2.35 -3.35
C VAL A 28 1.54 3.73 -3.61
N HIS A 29 2.85 3.79 -3.84
CA HIS A 29 3.61 4.99 -4.13
C HIS A 29 4.46 4.76 -5.38
N TRP A 30 4.46 5.73 -6.30
CA TRP A 30 5.29 5.65 -7.51
C TRP A 30 5.69 7.04 -7.98
N ILE A 31 6.77 7.13 -8.75
CA ILE A 31 7.15 8.38 -9.44
C ILE A 31 6.60 8.32 -10.86
N ALA A 32 5.89 9.38 -11.27
CA ALA A 32 5.37 9.53 -12.63
C ALA A 32 5.68 10.92 -13.18
N GLU A 33 5.86 10.98 -14.50
CA GLU A 33 6.00 12.24 -15.22
C GLU A 33 4.64 12.97 -15.29
N GLU A 34 4.66 14.28 -15.05
CA GLU A 34 3.49 15.13 -15.18
C GLU A 34 3.33 15.60 -16.62
N ALA A 35 2.18 15.28 -17.22
CA ALA A 35 1.84 15.68 -18.56
C ALA A 35 1.94 17.21 -18.73
N GLY A 36 2.65 17.65 -19.76
CA GLY A 36 2.82 19.06 -20.11
C GLY A 36 4.00 19.76 -19.45
N THR A 37 4.56 19.26 -18.34
CA THR A 37 5.75 19.86 -17.70
C THR A 37 7.00 18.98 -17.81
N GLY A 38 6.81 17.67 -18.02
CA GLY A 38 7.92 16.70 -17.99
C GLY A 38 8.54 16.52 -16.61
N SER A 39 7.94 17.12 -15.57
CA SER A 39 8.44 17.04 -14.21
C SER A 39 8.06 15.72 -13.55
N LEU A 40 8.95 15.18 -12.72
CA LEU A 40 8.68 13.96 -11.97
C LEU A 40 7.94 14.30 -10.68
N ARG A 41 6.81 13.63 -10.44
CA ARG A 41 6.01 13.77 -9.21
C ARG A 41 5.82 12.42 -8.52
N LEU A 42 5.90 12.44 -7.19
CA LEU A 42 5.46 11.34 -6.36
C LEU A 42 3.93 11.27 -6.41
N ARG A 43 3.41 10.10 -6.76
CA ARG A 43 2.00 9.75 -6.75
C ARG A 43 1.77 8.70 -5.67
N SER A 44 0.57 8.73 -5.11
CA SER A 44 0.12 7.77 -4.12
C SER A 44 -1.33 7.42 -4.38
N ALA A 45 -1.73 6.17 -4.13
CA ALA A 45 -3.12 5.75 -4.16
C ALA A 45 -3.39 4.71 -3.09
N LEU A 46 -4.56 4.80 -2.43
CA LEU A 46 -5.04 3.74 -1.56
C LEU A 46 -5.40 2.53 -2.42
N LEU A 47 -4.67 1.44 -2.25
CA LEU A 47 -4.89 0.20 -2.98
C LEU A 47 -5.95 -0.66 -2.29
N ALA A 48 -5.84 -0.79 -0.96
CA ALA A 48 -6.75 -1.62 -0.18
C ALA A 48 -6.98 -1.03 1.22
N PHE A 49 -8.17 -1.26 1.74
CA PHE A 49 -8.53 -1.06 3.13
C PHE A 49 -9.29 -2.30 3.61
N HIS A 50 -8.73 -3.02 4.58
CA HIS A 50 -9.20 -4.36 4.94
C HIS A 50 -9.20 -4.56 6.45
N GLN A 51 -10.27 -5.12 7.00
CA GLN A 51 -10.29 -5.59 8.38
C GLN A 51 -9.60 -6.95 8.45
N ILE A 52 -8.53 -7.06 9.25
CA ILE A 52 -7.82 -8.34 9.40
C ILE A 52 -8.65 -9.26 10.31
N CYS A 53 -8.81 -10.51 9.89
CA CYS A 53 -9.44 -11.54 10.70
C CYS A 53 -8.42 -12.64 11.04
N GLY A 54 -8.43 -13.12 12.28
CA GLY A 54 -7.60 -14.25 12.72
C GLY A 54 -6.21 -13.87 13.23
N SER A 55 -5.18 -14.61 12.83
CA SER A 55 -3.82 -14.48 13.38
C SER A 55 -3.08 -13.27 12.80
N HIS A 56 -2.37 -12.52 13.65
CA HIS A 56 -1.51 -11.39 13.26
C HIS A 56 -0.02 -11.76 13.12
N THR A 57 0.28 -13.03 12.86
CA THR A 57 1.65 -13.46 12.57
C THR A 57 2.13 -12.91 11.23
N GLY A 58 3.45 -12.72 11.07
CA GLY A 58 4.01 -12.23 9.79
C GLY A 58 3.59 -13.07 8.58
N LYS A 59 3.48 -14.41 8.75
CA LYS A 59 2.97 -15.31 7.71
C LYS A 59 1.51 -15.02 7.32
N SER A 60 0.67 -14.69 8.30
CA SER A 60 -0.75 -14.40 8.05
C SER A 60 -0.90 -13.04 7.39
N LEU A 61 -0.17 -12.03 7.84
CA LEU A 61 -0.13 -10.71 7.21
C LEU A 61 0.38 -10.78 5.76
N ALA A 62 1.43 -11.54 5.49
CA ALA A 62 1.94 -11.74 4.13
C ALA A 62 0.88 -12.39 3.22
N LYS A 63 0.11 -13.36 3.73
CA LYS A 63 -1.00 -13.96 2.97
C LYS A 63 -2.12 -12.97 2.69
N THR A 64 -2.50 -12.16 3.68
CA THR A 64 -3.52 -11.11 3.51
C THR A 64 -3.06 -10.09 2.46
N ILE A 65 -1.80 -9.64 2.52
CA ILE A 65 -1.24 -8.70 1.55
C ILE A 65 -1.26 -9.30 0.14
N LEU A 66 -0.81 -10.54 -0.04
CA LEU A 66 -0.84 -11.21 -1.35
C LEU A 66 -2.28 -11.32 -1.89
N TYR A 67 -3.24 -11.70 -1.05
CA TYR A 67 -4.66 -11.76 -1.43
C TYR A 67 -5.24 -10.40 -1.85
N LEU A 68 -4.74 -9.29 -1.29
CA LEU A 68 -5.18 -7.94 -1.66
C LEU A 68 -4.48 -7.40 -2.91
N LEU A 69 -3.43 -8.07 -3.39
CA LEU A 69 -2.68 -7.71 -4.59
C LEU A 69 -3.09 -8.51 -5.84
N ASP A 70 -3.70 -9.68 -5.66
CA ASP A 70 -4.27 -10.53 -6.74
C ASP A 70 -5.62 -9.97 -7.25
#